data_AF-A0A191WC24-F1
#
_entry.id   AF-A0A191WC24-F1
#
_cell.length_a   1.000
_cell.length_b   1.000
_cell.length_c   1.000
_cell.angle_alpha   90.00
_cell.angle_beta   90.00
_cell.angle_gamma   90.00
#
_symmetry.space_group_name_H-M   'P 1'
#
loop_
_entity.id
_entity.type
_entity.pdbx_description
1 polymer ?
#
loop_
_entity_poly.entity_id
_entity_poly.type
_entity_poly.pdbx_seq_one_letter_code
_entity_poly.pdbx_strand_id
1 'polypeptide(L)'
;MAGSPYVPTAKKYHPDDFERVEGEPVDPDPASWGMQPDGTFLPPALTPSVPRDVFVDWPGQLDYRDPETYALNATAEAFYPIVVNTSHTWQSIYDLDGRRYMLHYGGGYAWKVYDITDPRALTVVDEETLPWSAPQFGAVTIQWNEERGKYIAIQASETPRYFLNGRVANKWTDDTVEGQLLEWEGLRGFRVFEVNGPTPRDWTLLTEVSTDPNHGPDEVQEGNGVLDLPVYYGDRYLFVATAPDNTFTNQPYKTTLWAAGHAAYDVSDPANPVRLSDWWVPGTRAGEEADSEYLAGNDRWNNKTSWFGSRMGVFMPRSVEAGGTYAYAAQGGQGFFVLDVSDPTNIHHVGWCELPSSVAGTEGDNVDTTQVEQTGYVYVSGYPMNTDCYEPAKEIYQIDVSDPTQPKLVRTLPRPVPPATAAFTDWAQRRGSFGPKRSGYFTNTGTPHGGVVPYAFYAAGLQIFDVRDPEEPKVGAYFVPPMGLKDDDDMAAPVHGIFVEWDRNLIWVFANHGIYAVSTPLLGEPVVGLPSAVPPAAASVAD
;
A
#
# COMPACT_ATOMS: atom_id res chain seq x y z
N MET A 1 -8.83 32.62 3.25
CA MET A 1 -8.60 33.02 1.84
C MET A 1 -9.75 32.43 1.02
N ALA A 2 -10.20 33.04 -0.08
CA ALA A 2 -11.16 32.36 -0.96
C ALA A 2 -10.46 31.15 -1.61
N GLY A 3 -11.06 29.96 -1.55
CA GLY A 3 -10.46 28.74 -2.11
C GLY A 3 -10.25 28.82 -3.62
N SER A 4 -9.20 28.18 -4.13
CA SER A 4 -8.97 28.04 -5.58
C SER A 4 -10.02 27.10 -6.17
N PRO A 5 -10.57 27.34 -7.38
CA PRO A 5 -11.53 26.42 -7.98
C PRO A 5 -10.93 25.01 -8.12
N TYR A 6 -11.75 23.98 -7.95
CA TYR A 6 -11.23 22.62 -7.84
C TYR A 6 -10.42 22.18 -9.07
N VAL A 7 -11.04 22.11 -10.25
CA VAL A 7 -10.35 22.01 -11.55
C VAL A 7 -11.30 22.45 -12.69
N PRO A 8 -11.25 23.73 -13.16
CA PRO A 8 -12.17 24.21 -14.20
C PRO A 8 -12.04 23.51 -15.57
N THR A 9 -10.88 22.94 -15.87
CA THR A 9 -10.55 22.34 -17.17
C THR A 9 -10.43 20.82 -17.13
N ALA A 10 -10.73 20.18 -16.00
CA ALA A 10 -10.65 18.72 -15.88
C ALA A 10 -11.67 18.02 -16.77
N LYS A 11 -11.29 16.84 -17.27
CA LYS A 11 -12.24 15.95 -17.95
C LYS A 11 -13.30 15.49 -16.94
N LYS A 12 -14.56 15.71 -17.29
CA LYS A 12 -15.71 15.27 -16.50
C LYS A 12 -16.13 13.88 -16.93
N TYR A 13 -16.60 13.12 -15.96
CA TYR A 13 -17.11 11.78 -16.19
C TYR A 13 -18.47 11.83 -16.88
N HIS A 14 -18.53 11.26 -18.08
CA HIS A 14 -19.76 10.98 -18.79
C HIS A 14 -19.77 9.50 -19.16
N PRO A 15 -20.74 8.69 -18.68
CA PRO A 15 -20.77 7.26 -18.94
C PRO A 15 -20.63 6.88 -20.42
N ASP A 16 -21.24 7.66 -21.32
CA ASP A 16 -21.21 7.45 -22.77
C ASP A 16 -19.81 7.62 -23.41
N ASP A 17 -18.86 8.22 -22.69
CA ASP A 17 -17.47 8.39 -23.16
C ASP A 17 -16.62 7.13 -22.95
N PHE A 18 -17.15 6.10 -22.28
CA PHE A 18 -16.41 4.90 -21.90
C PHE A 18 -17.05 3.64 -22.46
N GLU A 19 -16.24 2.83 -23.15
CA GLU A 19 -16.65 1.50 -23.58
C GLU A 19 -16.78 0.58 -22.37
N ARG A 20 -17.95 -0.05 -22.23
CA ARG A 20 -18.24 -1.07 -21.22
C ARG A 20 -18.11 -2.45 -21.82
N VAL A 21 -17.47 -3.34 -21.08
CA VAL A 21 -17.37 -4.76 -21.44
C VAL A 21 -18.35 -5.60 -20.63
N GLU A 22 -18.74 -6.75 -21.18
CA GLU A 22 -19.63 -7.69 -20.49
C GLU A 22 -19.03 -8.12 -19.14
N GLY A 23 -19.85 -8.06 -18.09
CA GLY A 23 -19.47 -8.36 -16.71
C GLY A 23 -19.05 -7.14 -15.89
N GLU A 24 -18.64 -6.03 -16.53
CA GLU A 24 -18.30 -4.80 -15.80
C GLU A 24 -19.54 -4.25 -15.05
N PRO A 25 -19.38 -3.76 -13.81
CA PRO A 25 -20.43 -3.04 -13.10
C PRO A 25 -21.00 -1.90 -13.95
N VAL A 26 -22.33 -1.77 -13.94
CA VAL A 26 -23.00 -0.62 -14.54
C VAL A 26 -22.81 0.61 -13.67
N ASP A 27 -22.88 1.78 -14.30
CA ASP A 27 -22.93 3.04 -13.57
C ASP A 27 -24.14 3.08 -12.61
N PRO A 28 -23.95 3.38 -11.31
CA PRO A 28 -25.05 3.46 -10.35
C PRO A 28 -26.05 4.55 -10.72
N ASP A 29 -27.31 4.34 -10.36
CA ASP A 29 -28.34 5.37 -10.44
C ASP A 29 -27.88 6.60 -9.62
N PRO A 30 -27.79 7.81 -10.22
CA PRO A 30 -27.41 9.03 -9.51
C PRO A 30 -28.27 9.35 -8.28
N ALA A 31 -29.49 8.80 -8.17
CA ALA A 31 -30.36 8.97 -7.00
C ALA A 31 -30.07 7.98 -5.85
N SER A 32 -29.22 6.97 -6.08
CA SER A 32 -28.94 5.88 -5.13
C SER A 32 -27.77 6.16 -4.19
N TRP A 33 -27.03 7.24 -4.39
CA TRP A 33 -25.83 7.61 -3.61
C TRP A 33 -25.70 9.14 -3.51
N GLY A 34 -24.80 9.62 -2.66
CA GLY A 34 -24.57 11.04 -2.42
C GLY A 34 -24.96 11.51 -1.02
N MET A 35 -25.08 12.83 -0.86
CA MET A 35 -25.36 13.45 0.44
C MET A 35 -26.75 13.09 0.97
N GLN A 36 -26.80 12.75 2.25
CA GLN A 36 -28.01 12.45 2.99
C GLN A 36 -28.50 13.68 3.77
N PRO A 37 -29.80 13.75 4.13
CA PRO A 37 -30.36 14.89 4.86
C PRO A 37 -29.71 15.17 6.23
N ASP A 38 -29.06 14.17 6.82
CA ASP A 38 -28.33 14.29 8.09
C ASP A 38 -26.89 14.81 7.93
N GLY A 39 -26.46 15.09 6.71
CA GLY A 39 -25.12 15.59 6.39
C GLY A 39 -24.08 14.49 6.16
N THR A 40 -24.45 13.21 6.25
CA THR A 40 -23.56 12.09 5.90
C THR A 40 -23.54 11.83 4.40
N PHE A 41 -22.48 11.18 3.90
CA PHE A 41 -22.42 10.73 2.51
C PHE A 41 -22.69 9.22 2.39
N LEU A 42 -23.66 8.86 1.56
CA LEU A 42 -23.93 7.46 1.19
C LEU A 42 -23.08 7.11 -0.05
N PRO A 43 -22.08 6.22 0.05
CA PRO A 43 -21.32 5.77 -1.11
C PRO A 43 -22.19 4.91 -2.05
N PRO A 44 -21.87 4.87 -3.36
CA PRO A 44 -22.49 3.93 -4.28
C PRO A 44 -22.21 2.48 -3.84
N ALA A 45 -23.17 1.58 -4.06
CA ALA A 45 -23.03 0.17 -3.67
C ALA A 45 -22.03 -0.61 -4.56
N LEU A 46 -21.88 -0.20 -5.81
CA LEU A 46 -20.95 -0.73 -6.80
C LEU A 46 -20.74 0.31 -7.90
N THR A 47 -19.57 0.32 -8.51
CA THR A 47 -19.25 1.20 -9.64
C THR A 47 -18.34 0.50 -10.64
N PRO A 48 -18.30 0.93 -11.91
CA PRO A 48 -17.21 0.60 -12.81
C PRO A 48 -15.90 1.27 -12.36
N SER A 49 -14.76 0.82 -12.90
CA SER A 49 -13.48 1.53 -12.72
C SER A 49 -13.39 2.74 -13.65
N VAL A 50 -13.24 3.92 -13.07
CA VAL A 50 -13.07 5.19 -13.80
C VAL A 50 -11.59 5.58 -13.82
N PRO A 51 -11.06 6.12 -14.94
CA PRO A 51 -9.70 6.65 -14.95
C PRO A 51 -9.49 7.75 -13.91
N ARG A 52 -8.33 7.74 -13.27
CA ARG A 52 -7.98 8.64 -12.16
C ARG A 52 -7.99 10.13 -12.52
N ASP A 53 -7.76 10.46 -13.80
CA ASP A 53 -7.74 11.82 -14.33
C ASP A 53 -9.13 12.33 -14.75
N VAL A 54 -10.18 11.53 -14.52
CA VAL A 54 -11.56 11.86 -14.83
C VAL A 54 -12.31 12.10 -13.52
N PHE A 55 -13.03 13.22 -13.45
CA PHE A 55 -13.68 13.69 -12.23
C PHE A 55 -15.19 13.50 -12.30
N VAL A 56 -15.78 13.05 -11.19
CA VAL A 56 -17.20 12.74 -11.07
C VAL A 56 -17.88 13.85 -10.27
N ASP A 57 -18.84 14.52 -10.89
CA ASP A 57 -19.60 15.59 -10.25
C ASP A 57 -20.90 15.07 -9.64
N TRP A 58 -21.18 15.48 -8.40
CA TRP A 58 -22.44 15.19 -7.70
C TRP A 58 -22.85 16.35 -6.76
N PRO A 59 -24.15 16.53 -6.44
CA PRO A 59 -24.62 17.64 -5.64
C PRO A 59 -24.10 17.64 -4.19
N GLY A 60 -23.41 18.71 -3.79
CA GLY A 60 -22.91 18.90 -2.42
C GLY A 60 -21.38 18.92 -2.31
N GLN A 61 -20.66 18.58 -3.38
CA GLN A 61 -19.21 18.78 -3.44
C GLN A 61 -18.83 20.25 -3.33
N LEU A 62 -17.66 20.52 -2.74
CA LEU A 62 -17.04 21.83 -2.81
C LEU A 62 -16.67 22.13 -4.28
N ASP A 63 -16.89 23.36 -4.72
CA ASP A 63 -16.45 23.85 -6.03
C ASP A 63 -15.01 24.40 -6.00
N TYR A 64 -14.38 24.38 -4.82
CA TYR A 64 -13.01 24.82 -4.56
C TYR A 64 -12.18 23.74 -3.85
N ARG A 65 -10.86 23.88 -3.91
CA ARG A 65 -9.89 23.12 -3.12
C ARG A 65 -9.88 23.68 -1.71
N ASP A 66 -10.24 22.86 -0.73
CA ASP A 66 -10.32 23.29 0.66
C ASP A 66 -8.94 23.67 1.23
N PRO A 67 -8.68 24.97 1.47
CA PRO A 67 -7.36 25.45 1.87
C PRO A 67 -7.10 25.30 3.39
N GLU A 68 -8.05 24.72 4.13
CA GLU A 68 -7.96 24.63 5.58
C GLU A 68 -7.21 23.38 6.04
N THR A 69 -6.54 23.50 7.19
CA THR A 69 -5.92 22.38 7.90
C THR A 69 -6.77 22.03 9.11
N TYR A 70 -6.98 20.74 9.36
CA TYR A 70 -7.72 20.26 10.52
C TYR A 70 -6.84 19.34 11.36
N ALA A 71 -6.89 19.49 12.68
CA ALA A 71 -6.16 18.61 13.58
C ALA A 71 -6.94 18.34 14.86
N LEU A 72 -6.82 17.12 15.36
CA LEU A 72 -7.26 16.70 16.68
C LEU A 72 -6.10 15.93 17.31
N ASN A 73 -5.64 16.38 18.48
CA ASN A 73 -4.54 15.72 19.20
C ASN A 73 -3.33 15.41 18.29
N ALA A 74 -3.00 16.30 17.36
CA ALA A 74 -1.89 16.15 16.45
C ALA A 74 -1.25 17.51 16.17
N THR A 75 0.08 17.52 16.01
CA THR A 75 0.86 18.72 15.75
C THR A 75 1.73 18.49 14.53
N ALA A 76 1.67 19.38 13.53
CA ALA A 76 2.67 19.40 12.47
C ALA A 76 3.96 20.04 13.02
N GLU A 77 4.97 19.21 13.26
CA GLU A 77 6.29 19.61 13.73
C GLU A 77 7.08 20.35 12.65
N ALA A 78 6.89 19.96 11.39
CA ALA A 78 7.48 20.60 10.23
C ALA A 78 6.69 20.30 8.94
N PHE A 79 6.84 21.18 7.95
CA PHE A 79 6.33 21.00 6.59
C PHE A 79 7.45 21.28 5.58
N TYR A 80 7.59 20.38 4.61
CA TYR A 80 8.56 20.46 3.54
C TYR A 80 7.82 20.40 2.19
N PRO A 81 7.87 21.45 1.35
CA PRO A 81 7.15 21.51 0.07
C PRO A 81 7.82 20.65 -1.04
N ILE A 82 8.37 19.50 -0.67
CA ILE A 82 9.11 18.56 -1.51
C ILE A 82 8.17 17.45 -1.96
N VAL A 83 8.12 17.19 -3.27
CA VAL A 83 7.29 16.14 -3.86
C VAL A 83 8.18 15.25 -4.72
N VAL A 84 8.13 13.95 -4.49
CA VAL A 84 8.77 12.93 -5.34
C VAL A 84 7.78 12.47 -6.41
N ASN A 85 6.55 12.19 -5.98
CA ASN A 85 5.42 11.87 -6.84
C ASN A 85 4.15 12.41 -6.16
N THR A 86 3.18 12.88 -6.94
CA THR A 86 1.94 13.47 -6.43
C THR A 86 0.90 12.43 -6.00
N SER A 87 1.08 11.16 -6.37
CA SER A 87 0.04 10.12 -6.30
C SER A 87 0.38 8.90 -5.43
N HIS A 88 1.57 8.33 -5.61
CA HIS A 88 1.99 7.09 -4.97
C HIS A 88 3.49 7.09 -4.77
N THR A 89 3.87 6.86 -3.53
CA THR A 89 5.26 6.88 -3.07
C THR A 89 5.45 5.79 -2.03
N TRP A 90 6.70 5.42 -1.83
CA TRP A 90 7.11 4.52 -0.77
C TRP A 90 8.38 5.04 -0.12
N GLN A 91 8.62 4.57 1.10
CA GLN A 91 9.71 5.05 1.93
C GLN A 91 10.41 3.90 2.63
N SER A 92 11.72 4.07 2.82
CA SER A 92 12.55 3.23 3.68
C SER A 92 13.43 4.14 4.53
N ILE A 93 13.39 3.93 5.86
CA ILE A 93 14.18 4.70 6.82
C ILE A 93 15.24 3.80 7.42
N TYR A 94 16.48 4.28 7.48
CA TYR A 94 17.63 3.53 8.01
C TYR A 94 18.66 4.48 8.63
N ASP A 95 19.40 3.97 9.60
CA ASP A 95 20.43 4.72 10.32
C ASP A 95 21.81 4.36 9.77
N LEU A 96 22.64 5.34 9.41
CA LEU A 96 23.98 5.10 8.88
C LEU A 96 24.92 6.21 9.36
N ASP A 97 26.09 5.81 9.89
CA ASP A 97 27.15 6.72 10.36
C ASP A 97 26.66 7.85 11.30
N GLY A 98 25.75 7.50 12.24
CA GLY A 98 25.22 8.43 13.23
C GLY A 98 24.20 9.45 12.68
N ARG A 99 23.62 9.16 11.51
CA ARG A 99 22.52 9.91 10.90
C ARG A 99 21.37 8.98 10.55
N ARG A 100 20.17 9.54 10.45
CA ARG A 100 18.98 8.84 9.95
C ARG A 100 18.61 9.34 8.57
N TYR A 101 18.48 8.43 7.62
CA TYR A 101 18.12 8.72 6.26
C TYR A 101 16.74 8.19 5.93
N MET A 102 16.03 8.91 5.06
CA MET A 102 14.81 8.42 4.40
C MET A 102 15.05 8.38 2.90
N LEU A 103 15.04 7.18 2.32
CA LEU A 103 14.86 7.00 0.89
C LEU A 103 13.37 7.11 0.58
N HIS A 104 13.01 8.02 -0.31
CA HIS A 104 11.64 8.28 -0.73
C HIS A 104 11.58 8.23 -2.27
N TYR A 105 10.80 7.32 -2.82
CA TYR A 105 10.68 7.12 -4.27
C TYR A 105 9.21 7.04 -4.70
N GLY A 106 8.96 7.29 -5.98
CA GLY A 106 7.61 7.27 -6.53
C GLY A 106 7.57 7.20 -8.06
N GLY A 107 6.47 6.64 -8.58
CA GLY A 107 6.22 6.52 -10.02
C GLY A 107 7.19 5.63 -10.80
N GLY A 108 8.08 4.89 -10.13
CA GLY A 108 9.07 4.01 -10.78
C GLY A 108 10.26 4.74 -11.41
N TYR A 109 10.31 6.07 -11.39
CA TYR A 109 11.33 6.83 -12.12
C TYR A 109 11.95 7.97 -11.31
N ALA A 110 11.50 8.26 -10.09
CA ALA A 110 12.08 9.31 -9.27
C ALA A 110 12.32 8.84 -7.85
N TRP A 111 13.46 9.23 -7.29
CA TRP A 111 13.77 9.05 -5.88
C TRP A 111 14.52 10.26 -5.31
N LYS A 112 14.37 10.46 -4.00
CA LYS A 112 15.09 11.44 -3.20
C LYS A 112 15.55 10.75 -1.91
N VAL A 113 16.75 11.09 -1.45
CA VAL A 113 17.27 10.70 -0.14
C VAL A 113 17.33 11.94 0.73
N TYR A 114 16.80 11.83 1.94
CA TYR A 114 16.84 12.91 2.92
C TYR A 114 17.65 12.50 4.14
N ASP A 115 18.39 13.44 4.71
CA ASP A 115 18.79 13.37 6.12
C ASP A 115 17.63 13.91 6.95
N ILE A 116 17.10 13.07 7.82
CA ILE A 116 15.99 13.34 8.73
C ILE A 116 16.39 13.16 10.19
N THR A 117 17.70 13.23 10.49
CA THR A 117 18.22 13.10 11.85
C THR A 117 17.51 14.07 12.79
N ASP A 118 17.40 15.34 12.39
CA ASP A 118 16.42 16.26 12.97
C ASP A 118 15.15 16.27 12.09
N PRO A 119 14.01 15.74 12.56
CA PRO A 119 12.77 15.71 11.79
C PRO A 119 12.22 17.12 11.49
N ARG A 120 12.72 18.16 12.16
CA ARG A 120 12.39 19.58 11.96
C ARG A 120 13.36 20.32 11.03
N ALA A 121 14.43 19.65 10.59
CA ALA A 121 15.43 20.21 9.67
C ALA A 121 15.82 19.21 8.57
N LEU A 122 14.82 18.62 7.90
CA LEU A 122 15.03 17.71 6.77
C LEU A 122 15.86 18.39 5.67
N THR A 123 16.93 17.71 5.21
CA THR A 123 17.74 18.16 4.07
C THR A 123 17.82 17.10 2.99
N VAL A 124 17.69 17.51 1.72
CA VAL A 124 17.91 16.62 0.56
C VAL A 124 19.40 16.33 0.45
N VAL A 125 19.75 15.04 0.48
CA VAL A 125 21.13 14.52 0.37
C VAL A 125 21.45 14.19 -1.08
N ASP A 126 20.53 13.52 -1.77
CA ASP A 126 20.66 13.15 -3.18
C ASP A 126 19.27 12.97 -3.81
N GLU A 127 19.21 13.05 -5.13
CA GLU A 127 18.00 12.83 -5.92
C GLU A 127 18.32 12.37 -7.35
N GLU A 128 17.37 11.69 -7.96
CA GLU A 128 17.45 11.25 -9.35
C GLU A 128 16.05 11.24 -9.97
N THR A 129 16.00 11.54 -11.27
CA THR A 129 14.81 11.36 -12.10
C THR A 129 15.22 10.68 -13.39
N LEU A 130 14.89 9.40 -13.47
CA LEU A 130 15.18 8.52 -14.59
C LEU A 130 14.27 8.84 -15.77
N PRO A 131 14.75 8.73 -17.02
CA PRO A 131 13.88 8.79 -18.18
C PRO A 131 12.94 7.57 -18.18
N TRP A 132 11.76 7.71 -18.79
CA TRP A 132 10.77 6.62 -18.91
C TRP A 132 11.30 5.34 -19.58
N SER A 133 12.38 5.47 -20.38
CA SER A 133 13.06 4.35 -21.03
C SER A 133 14.06 3.62 -20.14
N ALA A 134 14.39 4.14 -18.95
CA ALA A 134 15.27 3.47 -18.01
C ALA A 134 14.55 2.32 -17.28
N PRO A 135 15.30 1.34 -16.76
CA PRO A 135 14.74 0.38 -15.80
C PRO A 135 14.07 1.10 -14.64
N GLN A 136 12.87 0.65 -14.27
CA GLN A 136 12.13 1.27 -13.18
C GLN A 136 12.84 1.05 -11.84
N PHE A 137 12.83 2.08 -11.00
CA PHE A 137 13.20 2.01 -9.60
C PHE A 137 11.99 1.52 -8.80
N GLY A 138 11.93 0.21 -8.60
CA GLY A 138 10.85 -0.44 -7.85
C GLY A 138 11.02 -0.32 -6.34
N ALA A 139 10.12 -0.96 -5.63
CA ALA A 139 10.00 -0.78 -4.20
C ALA A 139 11.11 -1.43 -3.37
N VAL A 140 11.65 -0.72 -2.38
CA VAL A 140 12.86 -1.12 -1.65
C VAL A 140 12.60 -1.27 -0.16
N THR A 141 13.02 -2.42 0.37
CA THR A 141 13.19 -2.66 1.81
C THR A 141 14.68 -2.60 2.14
N ILE A 142 15.04 -1.88 3.20
CA ILE A 142 16.43 -1.76 3.67
C ILE A 142 16.45 -2.19 5.13
N GLN A 143 17.21 -3.23 5.46
CA GLN A 143 17.32 -3.74 6.82
C GLN A 143 18.75 -4.07 7.21
N TRP A 144 19.06 -3.91 8.49
CA TRP A 144 20.35 -4.28 9.04
C TRP A 144 20.48 -5.79 9.11
N ASN A 145 21.56 -6.33 8.55
CA ASN A 145 21.90 -7.74 8.66
C ASN A 145 23.02 -7.92 9.68
N GLU A 146 22.69 -8.57 10.80
CA GLU A 146 23.61 -8.76 11.93
C GLU A 146 24.81 -9.64 11.58
N GLU A 147 24.61 -10.69 10.79
CA GLU A 147 25.69 -11.62 10.42
C GLU A 147 26.74 -10.94 9.51
N ARG A 148 26.30 -9.99 8.69
CA ARG A 148 27.17 -9.24 7.77
C ARG A 148 27.68 -7.93 8.35
N GLY A 149 27.05 -7.42 9.41
CA GLY A 149 27.36 -6.11 9.99
C GLY A 149 27.14 -4.97 8.99
N LYS A 150 26.11 -5.10 8.13
CA LYS A 150 25.78 -4.13 7.07
C LYS A 150 24.28 -4.10 6.79
N TYR A 151 23.83 -2.99 6.24
CA TYR A 151 22.49 -2.92 5.64
C TYR A 151 22.45 -3.65 4.30
N ILE A 152 21.37 -4.42 4.10
CA ILE A 152 21.01 -5.04 2.83
C ILE A 152 19.74 -4.39 2.32
N ALA A 153 19.76 -3.97 1.06
CA ALA A 153 18.59 -3.45 0.37
C ALA A 153 18.06 -4.48 -0.63
N ILE A 154 16.77 -4.77 -0.57
CA ILE A 154 16.08 -5.65 -1.52
C ILE A 154 15.07 -4.80 -2.28
N GLN A 155 15.29 -4.67 -3.60
CA GLN A 155 14.48 -3.86 -4.50
C GLN A 155 13.64 -4.75 -5.41
N ALA A 156 12.33 -4.57 -5.37
CA ALA A 156 11.37 -5.17 -6.27
C ALA A 156 11.56 -4.68 -7.72
N SER A 157 11.22 -5.54 -8.68
CA SER A 157 11.18 -5.27 -10.11
C SER A 157 10.02 -6.07 -10.70
N GLU A 158 9.10 -5.38 -11.36
CA GLU A 158 7.87 -5.96 -11.90
C GLU A 158 7.63 -5.51 -13.34
N THR A 159 6.74 -6.23 -14.03
CA THR A 159 6.18 -5.78 -15.31
C THR A 159 5.39 -4.47 -15.13
N PRO A 160 5.31 -3.61 -16.17
CA PRO A 160 4.51 -2.39 -16.08
C PRO A 160 3.02 -2.69 -15.82
N ARG A 161 2.42 -2.05 -14.81
CA ARG A 161 0.99 -2.21 -14.47
C ARG A 161 0.07 -1.23 -15.22
N TYR A 162 0.27 0.06 -15.02
CA TYR A 162 -0.76 1.05 -15.40
C TYR A 162 -0.58 1.64 -16.79
N PHE A 163 0.64 1.95 -17.20
CA PHE A 163 0.91 2.66 -18.45
C PHE A 163 1.72 1.78 -19.40
N LEU A 164 1.16 1.51 -20.58
CA LEU A 164 1.83 0.83 -21.68
C LEU A 164 1.77 1.74 -22.91
N ASN A 165 2.93 2.02 -23.51
CA ASN A 165 3.05 2.85 -24.72
C ASN A 165 2.32 4.21 -24.64
N GLY A 166 2.35 4.86 -23.47
CA GLY A 166 1.79 6.20 -23.27
C GLY A 166 0.28 6.27 -23.02
N ARG A 167 -0.40 5.12 -22.80
CA ARG A 167 -1.82 5.05 -22.43
C ARG A 167 -2.05 4.15 -21.23
N VAL A 168 -3.18 4.36 -20.54
CA VAL A 168 -3.64 3.44 -19.48
C VAL A 168 -3.98 2.09 -20.12
N ALA A 169 -3.37 1.01 -19.64
CA ALA A 169 -3.59 -0.33 -20.16
C ALA A 169 -5.00 -0.84 -19.80
N ASN A 170 -5.68 -1.46 -20.75
CA ASN A 170 -6.94 -2.17 -20.51
C ASN A 170 -7.01 -3.43 -21.36
N LYS A 171 -6.69 -4.58 -20.79
CA LYS A 171 -6.67 -5.86 -21.50
C LYS A 171 -8.03 -6.31 -22.05
N TRP A 172 -9.14 -5.72 -21.57
CA TRP A 172 -10.48 -6.08 -22.02
C TRP A 172 -10.92 -5.35 -23.28
N THR A 173 -10.29 -4.21 -23.61
CA THR A 173 -10.65 -3.37 -24.77
C THR A 173 -9.48 -3.17 -25.74
N ASP A 174 -8.28 -3.64 -25.39
CA ASP A 174 -7.05 -3.47 -26.17
C ASP A 174 -6.29 -4.80 -26.24
N ASP A 175 -6.39 -5.47 -27.39
CA ASP A 175 -5.81 -6.79 -27.67
C ASP A 175 -4.27 -6.77 -27.70
N THR A 176 -3.65 -5.60 -27.76
CA THR A 176 -2.19 -5.47 -27.76
C THR A 176 -1.56 -5.54 -26.36
N VAL A 177 -2.34 -5.32 -25.29
CA VAL A 177 -1.83 -5.25 -23.91
C VAL A 177 -1.20 -6.57 -23.49
N GLU A 178 -1.83 -7.69 -23.82
CA GLU A 178 -1.36 -9.02 -23.40
C GLU A 178 0.00 -9.34 -24.02
N GLY A 179 0.12 -9.22 -25.35
CA GLY A 179 1.39 -9.44 -26.05
C GLY A 179 2.50 -8.53 -25.55
N GLN A 180 2.22 -7.24 -25.33
CA GLN A 180 3.21 -6.29 -24.82
C GLN A 180 3.78 -6.68 -23.44
N LEU A 181 2.94 -7.23 -22.56
CA LEU A 181 3.37 -7.67 -21.24
C LEU A 181 4.07 -9.02 -21.28
N LEU A 182 3.63 -9.94 -22.13
CA LEU A 182 4.31 -11.23 -22.33
C LEU A 182 5.71 -11.05 -22.92
N GLU A 183 5.88 -10.11 -23.85
CA GLU A 183 7.15 -9.82 -24.54
C GLU A 183 8.08 -8.85 -23.78
N TRP A 184 7.69 -8.35 -22.60
CA TRP A 184 8.51 -7.40 -21.84
C TRP A 184 9.78 -8.05 -21.27
N GLU A 185 10.95 -7.56 -21.70
CA GLU A 185 12.28 -8.14 -21.42
C GLU A 185 12.95 -7.65 -20.12
N GLY A 186 12.28 -6.84 -19.30
CA GLY A 186 12.87 -6.38 -18.04
C GLY A 186 12.89 -7.46 -16.95
N LEU A 187 13.61 -7.17 -15.86
CA LEU A 187 13.65 -8.07 -14.70
C LEU A 187 12.26 -8.20 -14.05
N ARG A 188 11.73 -9.43 -14.04
CA ARG A 188 10.56 -9.88 -13.29
C ARG A 188 11.06 -10.58 -12.02
N GLY A 189 11.34 -9.79 -10.99
CA GLY A 189 11.92 -10.32 -9.76
C GLY A 189 12.43 -9.25 -8.82
N PHE A 190 13.63 -9.42 -8.27
CA PHE A 190 14.22 -8.46 -7.34
C PHE A 190 15.73 -8.36 -7.45
N ARG A 191 16.28 -7.26 -6.95
CA ARG A 191 17.71 -6.98 -6.85
C ARG A 191 18.11 -6.92 -5.38
N VAL A 192 19.29 -7.44 -5.07
CA VAL A 192 19.86 -7.38 -3.72
C VAL A 192 21.12 -6.54 -3.75
N PHE A 193 21.21 -5.58 -2.84
CA PHE A 193 22.34 -4.67 -2.72
C PHE A 193 22.93 -4.66 -1.32
N GLU A 194 24.24 -4.51 -1.25
CA GLU A 194 24.93 -4.07 -0.05
C GLU A 194 24.91 -2.54 0.01
N VAL A 195 24.44 -1.99 1.14
CA VAL A 195 24.34 -0.54 1.35
C VAL A 195 25.66 -0.02 1.93
N ASN A 196 26.49 0.58 1.07
CA ASN A 196 27.81 1.12 1.44
C ASN A 196 27.84 2.65 1.59
N GLY A 197 26.68 3.29 1.57
CA GLY A 197 26.51 4.73 1.73
C GLY A 197 25.04 5.13 1.78
N PRO A 198 24.76 6.42 2.02
CA PRO A 198 23.40 6.88 2.25
C PRO A 198 22.55 6.89 0.97
N THR A 199 23.13 6.79 -0.23
CA THR A 199 22.38 6.91 -1.49
C THR A 199 22.41 5.60 -2.29
N PRO A 200 21.39 5.33 -3.14
CA PRO A 200 21.44 4.22 -4.09
C PRO A 200 22.67 4.20 -5.01
N ARG A 201 23.37 5.33 -5.20
CA ARG A 201 24.60 5.41 -6.01
C ARG A 201 25.81 4.79 -5.29
N ASP A 202 25.75 4.72 -3.97
CA ASP A 202 26.81 4.16 -3.14
C ASP A 202 26.63 2.64 -2.96
N TRP A 203 25.49 2.08 -3.35
CA TRP A 203 25.16 0.68 -3.13
C TRP A 203 25.89 -0.23 -4.11
N THR A 204 26.23 -1.43 -3.65
CA THR A 204 26.85 -2.46 -4.49
C THR A 204 25.83 -3.53 -4.79
N LEU A 205 25.49 -3.70 -6.08
CA LEU A 205 24.64 -4.80 -6.53
C LEU A 205 25.34 -6.14 -6.24
N LEU A 206 24.67 -7.00 -5.48
CA LEU A 206 25.14 -8.35 -5.17
C LEU A 206 24.61 -9.35 -6.19
N THR A 207 23.31 -9.27 -6.50
CA THR A 207 22.65 -10.19 -7.44
C THR A 207 21.30 -9.66 -7.93
N GLU A 208 20.85 -10.20 -9.06
CA GLU A 208 19.49 -10.06 -9.58
C GLU A 208 18.84 -11.46 -9.61
N VAL A 209 17.61 -11.55 -9.13
CA VAL A 209 16.88 -12.82 -9.00
C VAL A 209 15.54 -12.70 -9.71
N SER A 210 15.30 -13.59 -10.68
CA SER A 210 13.99 -13.77 -11.30
C SER A 210 13.05 -14.56 -10.37
N THR A 211 11.77 -14.22 -10.38
CA THR A 211 10.74 -15.04 -9.71
C THR A 211 10.25 -16.20 -10.58
N ASP A 212 10.56 -16.18 -11.88
CA ASP A 212 10.32 -17.31 -12.78
C ASP A 212 11.36 -18.42 -12.53
N PRO A 213 10.95 -19.60 -12.02
CA PRO A 213 11.89 -20.69 -11.73
C PRO A 213 12.40 -21.41 -12.98
N ASN A 214 11.73 -21.23 -14.12
CA ASN A 214 11.91 -22.05 -15.31
C ASN A 214 12.60 -21.30 -16.46
N HIS A 215 12.83 -19.99 -16.33
CA HIS A 215 13.46 -19.19 -17.40
C HIS A 215 14.88 -19.65 -17.74
N GLY A 216 15.15 -19.79 -19.04
CA GLY A 216 16.50 -19.83 -19.58
C GLY A 216 17.19 -18.46 -19.59
N PRO A 217 18.51 -18.40 -19.81
CA PRO A 217 19.29 -17.15 -19.80
C PRO A 217 18.92 -16.17 -20.92
N ASP A 218 18.35 -16.66 -22.03
CA ASP A 218 17.95 -15.87 -23.20
C ASP A 218 16.43 -15.83 -23.39
N GLU A 219 15.66 -16.31 -22.41
CA GLU A 219 14.20 -16.34 -22.46
C GLU A 219 13.62 -15.13 -21.73
N VAL A 220 12.51 -14.61 -22.27
CA VAL A 220 11.71 -13.62 -21.54
C VAL A 220 11.11 -14.30 -20.32
N GLN A 221 11.42 -13.77 -19.14
CA GLN A 221 10.89 -14.29 -17.87
C GLN A 221 9.37 -14.30 -17.90
N GLU A 222 8.74 -15.33 -17.35
CA GLU A 222 7.30 -15.41 -17.20
C GLU A 222 6.79 -14.67 -15.95
N GLY A 223 5.46 -14.54 -15.84
CA GLY A 223 4.83 -13.96 -14.65
C GLY A 223 5.01 -12.45 -14.56
N ASN A 224 4.92 -11.88 -13.36
CA ASN A 224 4.90 -10.43 -13.17
C ASN A 224 6.12 -9.86 -12.41
N GLY A 225 6.93 -10.69 -11.77
CA GLY A 225 7.98 -10.22 -10.87
C GLY A 225 7.47 -9.85 -9.48
N VAL A 226 8.27 -9.11 -8.71
CA VAL A 226 7.92 -8.75 -7.34
C VAL A 226 7.07 -7.49 -7.30
N LEU A 227 5.85 -7.61 -6.76
CA LEU A 227 4.94 -6.49 -6.56
C LEU A 227 5.24 -5.74 -5.26
N ASP A 228 5.22 -4.40 -5.36
CA ASP A 228 5.42 -3.45 -4.25
C ASP A 228 6.57 -3.90 -3.30
N LEU A 229 6.39 -3.86 -1.97
CA LEU A 229 7.49 -4.02 -1.01
C LEU A 229 7.86 -5.49 -0.73
N PRO A 230 9.14 -5.89 -0.96
CA PRO A 230 9.67 -7.16 -0.48
C PRO A 230 9.72 -7.19 1.06
N VAL A 231 9.33 -8.31 1.67
CA VAL A 231 9.25 -8.44 3.14
C VAL A 231 10.49 -9.17 3.64
N TYR A 232 11.43 -8.38 4.16
CA TYR A 232 12.73 -8.82 4.64
C TYR A 232 13.05 -8.10 5.94
N TYR A 233 13.38 -8.83 7.00
CA TYR A 233 13.63 -8.27 8.34
C TYR A 233 15.12 -8.08 8.66
N GLY A 234 16.01 -8.26 7.67
CA GLY A 234 17.46 -8.24 7.91
C GLY A 234 18.04 -9.60 8.30
N ASP A 235 17.20 -10.62 8.37
CA ASP A 235 17.55 -11.96 8.80
C ASP A 235 17.75 -12.92 7.60
N ARG A 236 17.29 -14.15 7.73
CA ARG A 236 17.44 -15.23 6.76
C ARG A 236 16.36 -15.26 5.68
N TYR A 237 15.14 -14.79 5.94
CA TYR A 237 14.00 -15.08 5.07
C TYR A 237 13.46 -13.84 4.39
N LEU A 238 13.19 -13.98 3.09
CA LEU A 238 12.53 -12.98 2.27
C LEU A 238 11.19 -13.55 1.79
N PHE A 239 10.12 -12.75 1.91
CA PHE A 239 8.82 -13.05 1.33
C PHE A 239 8.43 -11.98 0.31
N VAL A 240 7.95 -12.39 -0.85
CA VAL A 240 7.58 -11.48 -1.95
C VAL A 240 6.20 -11.82 -2.49
N ALA A 241 5.45 -10.81 -2.94
CA ALA A 241 4.25 -11.04 -3.75
C ALA A 241 4.65 -11.19 -5.22
N THR A 242 4.30 -12.34 -5.80
CA THR A 242 4.67 -12.67 -7.18
C THR A 242 3.72 -13.71 -7.78
N ALA A 243 3.51 -13.62 -9.08
CA ALA A 243 3.06 -14.69 -9.95
C ALA A 243 4.30 -15.19 -10.70
N PRO A 244 4.76 -16.43 -10.46
CA PRO A 244 6.03 -16.91 -10.99
C PRO A 244 5.99 -17.36 -12.45
N ASP A 245 4.81 -17.59 -13.02
CA ASP A 245 4.68 -18.08 -14.39
C ASP A 245 3.44 -17.51 -15.10
N ASN A 246 3.33 -17.77 -16.40
CA ASN A 246 2.24 -17.24 -17.23
C ASN A 246 0.89 -17.93 -17.02
N THR A 247 0.78 -18.88 -16.09
CA THR A 247 -0.49 -19.55 -15.80
C THR A 247 -1.38 -18.77 -14.83
N PHE A 248 -0.88 -17.75 -14.11
CA PHE A 248 -1.61 -16.98 -13.08
C PHE A 248 -2.62 -15.97 -13.67
N THR A 249 -3.35 -16.33 -14.72
CA THR A 249 -4.13 -15.42 -15.56
C THR A 249 -5.50 -15.03 -15.00
N ASN A 250 -5.92 -15.61 -13.86
CA ASN A 250 -7.24 -15.40 -13.29
C ASN A 250 -7.30 -14.12 -12.47
N GLN A 251 -7.02 -13.02 -13.18
CA GLN A 251 -7.03 -11.66 -12.70
C GLN A 251 -8.17 -10.90 -13.39
N PRO A 252 -9.24 -10.51 -12.67
CA PRO A 252 -10.32 -9.73 -13.29
C PRO A 252 -9.88 -8.31 -13.64
N TYR A 253 -8.93 -7.73 -12.89
CA TYR A 253 -8.55 -6.34 -13.05
C TYR A 253 -7.93 -6.02 -14.42
N LYS A 254 -8.35 -4.91 -15.02
CA LYS A 254 -8.05 -4.56 -16.41
C LYS A 254 -6.59 -4.20 -16.72
N THR A 255 -5.83 -3.72 -15.73
CA THR A 255 -4.46 -3.21 -15.92
C THR A 255 -3.37 -4.21 -15.50
N THR A 256 -3.71 -5.48 -15.25
CA THR A 256 -2.71 -6.49 -14.91
C THR A 256 -3.14 -7.84 -15.46
N LEU A 257 -2.20 -8.65 -15.96
CA LEU A 257 -2.49 -9.98 -16.45
C LEU A 257 -2.53 -11.01 -15.33
N TRP A 258 -1.61 -10.87 -14.37
CA TRP A 258 -1.36 -11.90 -13.37
C TRP A 258 -1.99 -11.55 -12.02
N ALA A 259 -2.50 -12.56 -11.34
CA ALA A 259 -2.93 -12.49 -9.95
C ALA A 259 -1.84 -13.14 -9.09
N ALA A 260 -1.14 -12.34 -8.28
CA ALA A 260 0.05 -12.80 -7.57
C ALA A 260 -0.30 -13.60 -6.31
N GLY A 261 0.52 -14.62 -6.02
CA GLY A 261 0.57 -15.27 -4.72
C GLY A 261 1.74 -14.72 -3.90
N HIS A 262 2.38 -15.60 -3.14
CA HIS A 262 3.57 -15.33 -2.36
C HIS A 262 4.66 -16.37 -2.64
N ALA A 263 5.91 -15.92 -2.66
CA ALA A 263 7.08 -16.78 -2.71
C ALA A 263 8.00 -16.48 -1.52
N ALA A 264 8.62 -17.54 -0.98
CA ALA A 264 9.61 -17.45 0.09
C ALA A 264 11.02 -17.77 -0.44
N TYR A 265 12.02 -17.06 0.06
CA TYR A 265 13.43 -17.23 -0.28
C TYR A 265 14.28 -17.28 0.99
N ASP A 266 15.31 -18.12 0.98
CA ASP A 266 16.46 -18.05 1.89
C ASP A 266 17.47 -17.07 1.32
N VAL A 267 17.79 -16.02 2.10
CA VAL A 267 18.72 -14.94 1.76
C VAL A 267 19.90 -14.88 2.74
N SER A 268 20.23 -15.99 3.43
CA SER A 268 21.43 -16.09 4.29
C SER A 268 22.72 -15.71 3.54
N ASP A 269 22.77 -16.02 2.24
CA ASP A 269 23.71 -15.44 1.31
C ASP A 269 22.99 -14.44 0.38
N PRO A 270 23.06 -13.13 0.66
CA PRO A 270 22.41 -12.10 -0.16
C PRO A 270 22.90 -12.07 -1.61
N ALA A 271 24.07 -12.65 -1.92
CA ALA A 271 24.56 -12.79 -3.29
C ALA A 271 23.99 -14.01 -4.02
N ASN A 272 23.40 -14.96 -3.29
CA ASN A 272 22.81 -16.17 -3.84
C ASN A 272 21.51 -16.58 -3.12
N PRO A 273 20.41 -15.79 -3.23
CA PRO A 273 19.10 -16.17 -2.73
C PRO A 273 18.61 -17.50 -3.29
N VAL A 274 18.02 -18.33 -2.44
CA VAL A 274 17.48 -19.64 -2.81
C VAL A 274 15.97 -19.64 -2.59
N ARG A 275 15.21 -19.92 -3.65
CA ARG A 275 13.75 -20.07 -3.54
C ARG A 275 13.41 -21.30 -2.70
N LEU A 276 12.44 -21.16 -1.81
CA LEU A 276 12.02 -22.19 -0.87
C LEU A 276 10.65 -22.76 -1.21
N SER A 277 9.64 -21.90 -1.33
CA SER A 277 8.26 -22.32 -1.58
C SER A 277 7.42 -21.20 -2.19
N ASP A 278 6.24 -21.60 -2.67
CA ASP A 278 5.23 -20.72 -3.24
C ASP A 278 3.86 -21.06 -2.68
N TRP A 279 3.02 -20.04 -2.55
CA TRP A 279 1.61 -20.21 -2.23
C TRP A 279 0.77 -19.22 -3.01
N TRP A 280 -0.39 -19.67 -3.47
CA TRP A 280 -1.41 -18.84 -4.11
C TRP A 280 -2.79 -19.32 -3.70
N VAL A 281 -3.78 -18.46 -3.89
CA VAL A 281 -5.18 -18.84 -3.69
C VAL A 281 -5.60 -19.79 -4.82
N PRO A 282 -6.11 -21.00 -4.52
CA PRO A 282 -6.64 -21.89 -5.56
C PRO A 282 -7.65 -21.16 -6.45
N GLY A 283 -7.56 -21.34 -7.78
CA GLY A 283 -8.37 -20.61 -8.77
C GLY A 283 -7.63 -19.43 -9.39
N THR A 284 -6.44 -19.10 -8.92
CA THR A 284 -5.63 -17.99 -9.48
C THR A 284 -4.96 -18.38 -10.80
N ARG A 285 -4.78 -19.68 -11.06
CA ARG A 285 -4.17 -20.17 -12.29
C ARG A 285 -5.21 -20.68 -13.30
N ALA A 286 -4.88 -20.54 -14.58
CA ALA A 286 -5.64 -21.10 -15.69
C ALA A 286 -5.85 -22.61 -15.47
N GLY A 287 -7.10 -23.04 -15.53
CA GLY A 287 -7.50 -24.43 -15.32
C GLY A 287 -7.85 -24.80 -13.87
N GLU A 288 -7.67 -23.90 -12.90
CA GLU A 288 -8.11 -24.10 -11.51
C GLU A 288 -9.56 -23.64 -11.26
N GLU A 289 -10.25 -23.08 -12.26
CA GLU A 289 -11.49 -22.33 -12.03
C GLU A 289 -12.64 -23.19 -11.52
N ALA A 290 -12.78 -24.40 -12.09
CA ALA A 290 -13.90 -25.29 -11.80
C ALA A 290 -13.90 -25.84 -10.36
N ASP A 291 -12.71 -25.90 -9.74
CA ASP A 291 -12.50 -26.55 -8.45
C ASP A 291 -12.21 -25.53 -7.33
N SER A 292 -12.18 -24.23 -7.64
CA SER A 292 -11.89 -23.18 -6.65
C SER A 292 -13.14 -22.69 -5.91
N GLU A 293 -13.18 -22.93 -4.60
CA GLU A 293 -14.17 -22.33 -3.69
C GLU A 293 -14.04 -20.80 -3.58
N TYR A 294 -12.88 -20.24 -3.94
CA TYR A 294 -12.61 -18.79 -3.88
C TYR A 294 -13.09 -18.03 -5.13
N LEU A 295 -13.35 -18.76 -6.22
CA LEU A 295 -14.02 -18.25 -7.42
C LEU A 295 -15.52 -18.59 -7.42
N ALA A 296 -15.88 -19.80 -6.97
CA ALA A 296 -17.24 -20.30 -7.03
C ALA A 296 -18.20 -19.42 -6.20
N GLY A 297 -19.10 -18.72 -6.87
CA GLY A 297 -20.06 -17.82 -6.21
C GLY A 297 -19.47 -16.47 -5.80
N ASN A 298 -18.19 -16.20 -6.07
CA ASN A 298 -17.58 -14.91 -5.84
C ASN A 298 -17.99 -13.94 -6.98
N ASP A 299 -18.84 -12.96 -6.66
CA ASP A 299 -19.36 -11.95 -7.58
C ASP A 299 -18.27 -11.09 -8.24
N ARG A 300 -17.06 -11.10 -7.68
CA ARG A 300 -15.91 -10.33 -8.17
C ARG A 300 -15.15 -11.00 -9.30
N TRP A 301 -15.23 -12.33 -9.43
CA TRP A 301 -14.42 -13.10 -10.38
C TRP A 301 -14.60 -12.64 -11.83
N ASN A 302 -15.83 -12.31 -12.23
CA ASN A 302 -16.12 -11.92 -13.61
C ASN A 302 -16.50 -10.45 -13.77
N ASN A 303 -16.26 -9.61 -12.75
CA ASN A 303 -16.71 -8.21 -12.78
C ASN A 303 -15.76 -7.25 -13.51
N LYS A 304 -14.61 -7.74 -14.02
CA LYS A 304 -13.61 -6.95 -14.79
C LYS A 304 -12.97 -5.76 -14.05
N THR A 305 -13.29 -5.55 -12.78
CA THR A 305 -12.85 -4.38 -11.99
C THR A 305 -12.27 -4.72 -10.62
N SER A 306 -12.44 -5.94 -10.13
CA SER A 306 -11.85 -6.39 -8.86
C SER A 306 -10.44 -6.89 -9.08
N TRP A 307 -9.57 -6.61 -8.10
CA TRP A 307 -8.20 -7.11 -8.08
C TRP A 307 -8.16 -8.48 -7.41
N PHE A 308 -7.61 -9.49 -8.07
CA PHE A 308 -7.33 -10.80 -7.46
C PHE A 308 -5.84 -10.99 -7.24
N GLY A 309 -5.48 -11.83 -6.28
CA GLY A 309 -4.11 -12.00 -5.82
C GLY A 309 -3.61 -10.81 -5.00
N SER A 310 -2.39 -10.96 -4.47
CA SER A 310 -1.76 -9.95 -3.64
C SER A 310 -1.18 -8.82 -4.49
N ARG A 311 -1.03 -7.65 -3.86
CA ARG A 311 -0.20 -6.55 -4.34
C ARG A 311 1.03 -6.28 -3.48
N MET A 312 1.02 -6.79 -2.25
CA MET A 312 2.02 -6.55 -1.23
C MET A 312 2.58 -7.90 -0.77
N GLY A 313 3.84 -7.94 -0.33
CA GLY A 313 4.32 -9.10 0.42
C GLY A 313 3.45 -9.37 1.65
N VAL A 314 3.63 -10.54 2.26
CA VAL A 314 2.88 -10.91 3.47
C VAL A 314 3.11 -9.93 4.62
N PHE A 315 2.12 -9.76 5.48
CA PHE A 315 2.21 -8.92 6.66
C PHE A 315 2.48 -9.79 7.88
N MET A 316 3.53 -9.47 8.65
CA MET A 316 3.91 -10.25 9.83
C MET A 316 4.15 -9.29 11.00
N PRO A 317 3.85 -9.67 12.25
CA PRO A 317 4.19 -8.86 13.42
C PRO A 317 5.67 -8.98 13.81
N ARG A 318 6.32 -10.09 13.45
CA ARG A 318 7.74 -10.36 13.63
C ARG A 318 8.23 -11.34 12.57
N SER A 319 9.54 -11.44 12.40
CA SER A 319 10.15 -12.40 11.46
C SER A 319 10.10 -13.85 11.97
N VAL A 320 10.32 -14.80 11.07
CA VAL A 320 10.37 -16.24 11.40
C VAL A 320 11.53 -16.54 12.35
N GLU A 321 12.70 -15.94 12.13
CA GLU A 321 13.87 -16.11 13.00
C GLU A 321 13.64 -15.52 14.41
N ALA A 322 12.73 -14.55 14.54
CA ALA A 322 12.26 -14.02 15.83
C ALA A 322 11.09 -14.83 16.44
N GLY A 323 10.79 -16.02 15.92
CA GLY A 323 9.71 -16.90 16.38
C GLY A 323 8.33 -16.57 15.80
N GLY A 324 8.26 -15.81 14.70
CA GLY A 324 7.03 -15.59 13.95
C GLY A 324 6.57 -16.85 13.25
N THR A 325 5.33 -17.25 13.46
CA THR A 325 4.75 -18.47 12.86
C THR A 325 3.67 -18.16 11.84
N TYR A 326 2.99 -17.02 11.97
CA TYR A 326 1.88 -16.64 11.12
C TYR A 326 2.14 -15.34 10.39
N ALA A 327 1.75 -15.36 9.13
CA ALA A 327 1.73 -14.25 8.21
C ALA A 327 0.29 -14.01 7.75
N TYR A 328 -0.01 -12.76 7.41
CA TYR A 328 -1.34 -12.34 7.01
C TYR A 328 -1.30 -11.81 5.58
N ALA A 329 -2.27 -12.19 4.77
CA ALA A 329 -2.28 -11.86 3.36
C ALA A 329 -3.65 -11.34 2.92
N ALA A 330 -3.67 -10.15 2.33
CA ALA A 330 -4.83 -9.62 1.63
C ALA A 330 -4.72 -10.00 0.14
N GLN A 331 -5.67 -10.80 -0.35
CA GLN A 331 -5.67 -11.34 -1.72
C GLN A 331 -6.74 -10.65 -2.58
N GLY A 332 -6.86 -9.33 -2.43
CA GLY A 332 -7.87 -8.53 -3.11
C GLY A 332 -9.29 -9.07 -2.87
N GLY A 333 -10.03 -9.29 -3.96
CA GLY A 333 -11.38 -9.83 -3.94
C GLY A 333 -11.51 -11.31 -3.55
N GLN A 334 -10.39 -12.02 -3.35
CA GLN A 334 -10.38 -13.40 -2.83
C GLN A 334 -10.40 -13.45 -1.30
N GLY A 335 -10.25 -12.30 -0.63
CA GLY A 335 -10.42 -12.15 0.82
C GLY A 335 -9.10 -12.11 1.59
N PHE A 336 -9.20 -12.43 2.88
CA PHE A 336 -8.10 -12.41 3.83
C PHE A 336 -7.67 -13.82 4.21
N PHE A 337 -6.36 -14.06 4.25
CA PHE A 337 -5.77 -15.36 4.55
C PHE A 337 -4.77 -15.25 5.70
N VAL A 338 -4.76 -16.28 6.55
CA VAL A 338 -3.72 -16.53 7.55
C VAL A 338 -2.83 -17.66 7.03
N LEU A 339 -1.55 -17.37 6.85
CA LEU A 339 -0.54 -18.30 6.36
C LEU A 339 0.33 -18.78 7.52
N ASP A 340 0.53 -20.09 7.63
CA ASP A 340 1.62 -20.65 8.43
C ASP A 340 2.92 -20.51 7.62
N VAL A 341 3.87 -19.80 8.22
CA VAL A 341 5.20 -19.52 7.67
C VAL A 341 6.32 -20.00 8.61
N SER A 342 5.97 -20.82 9.61
CA SER A 342 6.93 -21.39 10.56
C SER A 342 7.99 -22.26 9.87
N ASP A 343 7.63 -22.88 8.74
CA ASP A 343 8.53 -23.51 7.78
C ASP A 343 8.43 -22.80 6.42
N PRO A 344 9.36 -21.88 6.10
CA PRO A 344 9.37 -21.19 4.81
C PRO A 344 9.57 -22.10 3.59
N THR A 345 9.92 -23.38 3.78
CA THR A 345 9.96 -24.37 2.69
C THR A 345 8.59 -24.98 2.36
N ASN A 346 7.58 -24.70 3.18
CA ASN A 346 6.22 -25.21 3.02
C ASN A 346 5.18 -24.21 3.56
N ILE A 347 5.17 -22.99 3.02
CA ILE A 347 4.15 -22.01 3.39
C ILE A 347 2.77 -22.47 2.91
N HIS A 348 1.76 -22.36 3.76
CA HIS A 348 0.39 -22.75 3.44
C HIS A 348 -0.61 -21.95 4.27
N HIS A 349 -1.82 -21.76 3.75
CA HIS A 349 -2.88 -21.13 4.54
C HIS A 349 -3.45 -22.10 5.57
N VAL A 350 -3.79 -21.57 6.74
CA VAL A 350 -4.47 -22.30 7.83
C VAL A 350 -5.86 -21.75 8.12
N GLY A 351 -6.14 -20.53 7.68
CA GLY A 351 -7.41 -19.86 7.87
C GLY A 351 -7.70 -18.87 6.75
N TRP A 352 -8.99 -18.63 6.52
CA TRP A 352 -9.48 -17.69 5.52
C TRP A 352 -10.78 -17.04 6.02
N CYS A 353 -10.97 -15.76 5.70
CA CYS A 353 -12.27 -15.14 5.79
C CYS A 353 -12.55 -14.24 4.58
N GLU A 354 -13.78 -14.34 4.09
CA GLU A 354 -14.29 -13.45 3.06
C GLU A 354 -14.34 -12.00 3.59
N LEU A 355 -13.89 -11.05 2.76
CA LEU A 355 -14.08 -9.63 3.00
C LEU A 355 -15.42 -9.18 2.37
N PRO A 356 -16.16 -8.23 2.96
CA PRO A 356 -17.34 -7.66 2.33
C PRO A 356 -17.05 -7.07 0.94
N SER A 357 -18.03 -7.17 0.03
CA SER A 357 -17.91 -6.69 -1.36
C SER A 357 -17.86 -5.17 -1.42
N SER A 358 -16.85 -4.64 -2.11
CA SER A 358 -16.63 -3.19 -2.26
C SER A 358 -16.09 -2.89 -3.67
N VAL A 359 -16.82 -3.38 -4.66
CA VAL A 359 -16.46 -3.40 -6.08
C VAL A 359 -16.15 -2.02 -6.66
N ALA A 360 -15.06 -1.96 -7.43
CA ALA A 360 -14.21 -0.83 -7.81
C ALA A 360 -13.16 -0.50 -6.75
N GLY A 361 -11.92 -0.34 -7.19
CA GLY A 361 -10.78 -0.21 -6.29
C GLY A 361 -10.17 -1.53 -5.87
N THR A 362 -9.25 -1.46 -4.91
CA THR A 362 -8.65 -2.67 -4.33
C THR A 362 -9.44 -3.02 -3.08
N GLU A 363 -9.95 -4.25 -2.98
CA GLU A 363 -10.85 -4.66 -1.89
C GLU A 363 -10.10 -5.17 -0.65
N GLY A 364 -8.91 -5.75 -0.86
CA GLY A 364 -7.92 -6.03 0.18
C GLY A 364 -6.52 -5.74 -0.36
N ASP A 365 -5.80 -4.82 0.29
CA ASP A 365 -4.43 -4.41 -0.09
C ASP A 365 -3.46 -4.46 1.08
N ASN A 366 -3.89 -4.01 2.25
CA ASN A 366 -3.03 -3.79 3.40
C ASN A 366 -3.55 -4.52 4.64
N VAL A 367 -2.63 -5.07 5.44
CA VAL A 367 -2.91 -5.62 6.77
C VAL A 367 -1.99 -4.94 7.78
N ASP A 368 -2.58 -4.29 8.77
CA ASP A 368 -1.86 -3.83 9.95
C ASP A 368 -1.76 -4.96 10.98
N THR A 369 -0.53 -5.25 11.41
CA THR A 369 -0.21 -6.31 12.36
C THR A 369 0.18 -5.79 13.74
N THR A 370 0.12 -4.48 13.98
CA THR A 370 0.71 -3.84 15.16
C THR A 370 0.04 -4.23 16.47
N GLN A 371 -1.23 -4.66 16.41
CA GLN A 371 -2.01 -5.06 17.59
C GLN A 371 -2.10 -6.57 17.79
N VAL A 372 -1.69 -7.38 16.81
CA VAL A 372 -1.91 -8.84 16.79
C VAL A 372 -1.40 -9.51 18.05
N GLU A 373 -0.16 -9.20 18.46
CA GLU A 373 0.47 -9.87 19.59
C GLU A 373 -0.12 -9.45 20.94
N GLN A 374 -0.74 -8.27 20.99
CA GLN A 374 -1.33 -7.72 22.21
C GLN A 374 -2.80 -8.10 22.36
N THR A 375 -3.53 -8.20 21.24
CA THR A 375 -5.00 -8.28 21.25
C THR A 375 -5.55 -9.46 20.45
N GLY A 376 -4.75 -10.12 19.61
CA GLY A 376 -5.23 -11.10 18.65
C GLY A 376 -5.98 -10.50 17.46
N TYR A 377 -5.86 -9.18 17.20
CA TYR A 377 -6.55 -8.51 16.09
C TYR A 377 -5.57 -8.02 15.02
N VAL A 378 -5.92 -8.24 13.76
CA VAL A 378 -5.37 -7.52 12.61
C VAL A 378 -6.38 -6.49 12.09
N TYR A 379 -5.89 -5.50 11.35
CA TYR A 379 -6.73 -4.55 10.63
C TYR A 379 -6.47 -4.62 9.13
N VAL A 380 -7.50 -4.93 8.34
CA VAL A 380 -7.38 -5.15 6.90
C VAL A 380 -8.14 -4.08 6.15
N SER A 381 -7.51 -3.49 5.14
CA SER A 381 -8.18 -2.52 4.28
C SER A 381 -7.89 -2.76 2.81
N GLY A 382 -8.91 -2.50 1.99
CA GLY A 382 -8.73 -2.11 0.61
C GLY A 382 -8.29 -0.65 0.50
N TYR A 383 -8.29 -0.10 -0.71
CA TYR A 383 -8.17 1.34 -0.90
C TYR A 383 -8.90 1.83 -2.17
N PRO A 384 -9.38 3.10 -2.15
CA PRO A 384 -10.05 3.69 -3.30
C PRO A 384 -9.17 3.86 -4.54
N MET A 385 -9.72 3.55 -5.71
CA MET A 385 -9.08 3.83 -7.01
C MET A 385 -9.85 4.80 -7.89
N ASN A 386 -11.16 4.92 -7.70
CA ASN A 386 -11.95 5.98 -8.28
C ASN A 386 -11.79 7.26 -7.46
N THR A 387 -12.10 8.37 -8.11
CA THR A 387 -12.06 9.71 -7.53
C THR A 387 -13.45 10.14 -7.10
N ASP A 388 -13.50 11.23 -6.32
CA ASP A 388 -14.72 11.94 -5.97
C ASP A 388 -15.77 11.08 -5.25
N CYS A 389 -15.31 10.09 -4.48
CA CYS A 389 -16.14 9.11 -3.76
C CYS A 389 -17.09 8.31 -4.66
N TYR A 390 -16.76 8.19 -5.95
CA TYR A 390 -17.51 7.38 -6.91
C TYR A 390 -17.10 5.91 -6.83
N GLU A 391 -17.21 5.32 -5.65
CA GLU A 391 -17.02 3.88 -5.40
C GLU A 391 -17.56 3.50 -4.01
N PRO A 392 -17.77 2.21 -3.72
CA PRO A 392 -18.13 1.74 -2.39
C PRO A 392 -17.09 2.15 -1.36
N ALA A 393 -17.55 2.45 -0.13
CA ALA A 393 -16.66 2.74 0.97
C ALA A 393 -15.67 1.59 1.17
N LYS A 394 -14.40 1.95 1.30
CA LYS A 394 -13.34 1.03 1.70
C LYS A 394 -13.22 1.10 3.21
N GLU A 395 -13.75 0.11 3.88
CA GLU A 395 -13.69 -0.01 5.33
C GLU A 395 -12.32 -0.53 5.78
N ILE A 396 -11.99 -0.29 7.05
CA ILE A 396 -10.89 -0.99 7.73
C ILE A 396 -11.54 -2.06 8.61
N TYR A 397 -11.38 -3.32 8.24
CA TYR A 397 -11.95 -4.47 8.93
C TYR A 397 -11.04 -4.89 10.09
N GLN A 398 -11.59 -4.98 11.30
CA GLN A 398 -10.94 -5.64 12.43
C GLN A 398 -11.28 -7.13 12.37
N ILE A 399 -10.25 -7.97 12.28
CA ILE A 399 -10.39 -9.42 12.16
C ILE A 399 -9.71 -10.05 13.38
N ASP A 400 -10.47 -10.87 14.10
CA ASP A 400 -9.96 -11.74 15.16
C ASP A 400 -9.15 -12.88 14.55
N VAL A 401 -7.89 -12.98 14.93
CA VAL A 401 -6.94 -14.02 14.53
C VAL A 401 -6.36 -14.75 15.75
N SER A 402 -7.02 -14.64 16.91
CA SER A 402 -6.62 -15.34 18.14
C SER A 402 -6.61 -16.86 17.95
N ASP A 403 -7.54 -17.37 17.14
CA ASP A 403 -7.44 -18.69 16.50
C ASP A 403 -7.09 -18.48 15.01
N PRO A 404 -5.84 -18.73 14.59
CA PRO A 404 -5.40 -18.49 13.21
C PRO A 404 -6.13 -19.39 12.19
N THR A 405 -6.74 -20.49 12.65
CA THR A 405 -7.49 -21.41 11.78
C THR A 405 -8.93 -20.96 11.52
N GLN A 406 -9.42 -19.99 12.29
CA GLN A 406 -10.79 -19.48 12.23
C GLN A 406 -10.80 -17.94 12.29
N PRO A 407 -10.12 -17.25 11.35
CA PRO A 407 -10.12 -15.79 11.33
C PRO A 407 -11.54 -15.27 11.15
N LYS A 408 -11.91 -14.24 11.90
CA LYS A 408 -13.28 -13.73 11.90
C LYS A 408 -13.32 -12.21 11.85
N LEU A 409 -13.97 -11.67 10.82
CA LEU A 409 -14.36 -10.26 10.78
C LEU A 409 -15.33 -9.99 11.94
N VAL A 410 -14.92 -9.13 12.87
CA VAL A 410 -15.72 -8.80 14.06
C VAL A 410 -16.35 -7.40 13.99
N ARG A 411 -15.71 -6.44 13.31
CA ARG A 411 -16.21 -5.07 13.14
C ARG A 411 -15.45 -4.30 12.06
N THR A 412 -15.87 -3.07 11.81
CA THR A 412 -15.12 -2.05 11.06
C THR A 412 -14.65 -0.95 12.01
N LEU A 413 -13.49 -0.35 11.73
CA LEU A 413 -13.09 0.90 12.38
C LEU A 413 -14.04 2.03 11.96
N PRO A 414 -14.26 3.05 12.80
CA PRO A 414 -15.19 4.12 12.48
C PRO A 414 -14.70 4.93 11.28
N ARG A 415 -15.61 5.22 10.35
CA ARG A 415 -15.32 6.14 9.24
C ARG A 415 -14.97 7.53 9.78
N PRO A 416 -13.86 8.15 9.35
CA PRO A 416 -13.52 9.51 9.73
C PRO A 416 -14.61 10.52 9.39
N VAL A 417 -14.84 11.48 10.29
CA VAL A 417 -15.78 12.59 10.09
C VAL A 417 -15.08 13.94 10.27
N PRO A 418 -15.46 14.99 9.51
CA PRO A 418 -14.89 16.32 9.68
C PRO A 418 -15.21 16.93 11.05
N PRO A 419 -14.36 17.82 11.59
CA PRO A 419 -14.73 18.60 12.77
C PRO A 419 -15.90 19.54 12.45
N ALA A 420 -16.68 19.90 13.47
CA ALA A 420 -17.79 20.85 13.35
C ALA A 420 -17.39 22.25 12.86
N THR A 421 -16.09 22.57 12.86
CA THR A 421 -15.56 23.83 12.32
C THR A 421 -15.34 23.80 10.81
N ALA A 422 -15.38 22.63 10.17
CA ALA A 422 -15.31 22.50 8.72
C ALA A 422 -16.55 23.11 8.06
N ALA A 423 -16.38 23.65 6.84
CA ALA A 423 -17.48 24.23 6.07
C ALA A 423 -18.38 23.18 5.37
N PHE A 424 -18.13 21.90 5.64
CA PHE A 424 -18.78 20.73 5.06
C PHE A 424 -18.98 19.68 6.17
N THR A 425 -19.82 18.69 5.91
CA THR A 425 -20.25 17.70 6.92
C THR A 425 -19.69 16.31 6.67
N ASP A 426 -19.20 16.01 5.47
CA ASP A 426 -18.53 14.74 5.15
C ASP A 426 -17.27 14.99 4.29
N TRP A 427 -16.20 14.24 4.53
CA TRP A 427 -14.94 14.36 3.77
C TRP A 427 -15.14 14.08 2.27
N ALA A 428 -16.19 13.36 1.89
CA ALA A 428 -16.55 13.17 0.48
C ALA A 428 -16.75 14.49 -0.27
N GLN A 429 -17.21 15.54 0.42
CA GLN A 429 -17.44 16.85 -0.20
C GLN A 429 -16.12 17.53 -0.61
N ARG A 430 -14.97 17.18 0.00
CA ARG A 430 -13.65 17.70 -0.38
C ARG A 430 -13.13 17.16 -1.72
N ARG A 431 -13.87 16.22 -2.34
CA ARG A 431 -13.52 15.56 -3.61
C ARG A 431 -12.23 14.72 -3.50
N GLY A 432 -11.78 14.15 -4.63
CA GLY A 432 -10.65 13.22 -4.65
C GLY A 432 -11.03 11.86 -4.07
N SER A 433 -10.06 10.96 -3.90
CA SER A 433 -10.32 9.67 -3.25
C SER A 433 -10.62 9.86 -1.76
N PHE A 434 -11.53 9.07 -1.21
CA PHE A 434 -11.84 9.05 0.23
C PHE A 434 -11.96 7.62 0.73
N GLY A 435 -11.05 7.23 1.62
CA GLY A 435 -10.92 5.89 2.15
C GLY A 435 -9.50 5.67 2.68
N PRO A 436 -9.26 4.56 3.41
CA PRO A 436 -7.93 4.17 3.83
C PRO A 436 -7.06 3.92 2.61
N LYS A 437 -5.76 4.12 2.77
CA LYS A 437 -4.75 3.61 1.85
C LYS A 437 -3.92 2.53 2.53
N ARG A 438 -3.03 2.92 3.45
CA ARG A 438 -2.15 2.01 4.21
C ARG A 438 -1.82 2.58 5.59
N SER A 439 -1.55 1.72 6.57
CA SER A 439 -1.12 2.11 7.92
C SER A 439 0.39 2.38 8.06
N GLY A 440 1.12 2.27 6.95
CA GLY A 440 2.58 2.20 6.92
C GLY A 440 3.01 0.78 6.56
N TYR A 441 4.24 0.42 6.90
CA TYR A 441 4.84 -0.86 6.53
C TYR A 441 5.52 -1.52 7.73
N PHE A 442 5.84 -2.80 7.63
CA PHE A 442 6.66 -3.49 8.63
C PHE A 442 8.05 -2.85 8.82
N THR A 443 8.50 -2.07 7.84
CA THR A 443 9.75 -1.30 7.89
C THR A 443 9.67 -0.02 8.73
N ASN A 444 8.48 0.32 9.27
CA ASN A 444 8.32 1.38 10.27
C ASN A 444 9.31 1.16 11.42
N THR A 445 10.03 2.20 11.84
CA THR A 445 11.14 2.05 12.80
C THR A 445 10.63 1.92 14.23
N GLY A 446 11.30 1.10 15.05
CA GLY A 446 10.93 0.86 16.44
C GLY A 446 9.78 -0.13 16.64
N THR A 447 9.34 -0.29 17.87
CA THR A 447 8.29 -1.25 18.25
C THR A 447 6.94 -0.55 18.37
N PRO A 448 5.86 -1.05 17.74
CA PRO A 448 4.53 -0.48 17.90
C PRO A 448 4.06 -0.39 19.36
N HIS A 449 3.44 0.73 19.72
CA HIS A 449 2.96 1.00 21.08
C HIS A 449 1.77 1.96 21.07
N GLY A 450 1.27 2.31 22.26
CA GLY A 450 0.16 3.27 22.43
C GLY A 450 -1.24 2.72 22.15
N GLY A 451 -1.36 1.49 21.61
CA GLY A 451 -2.63 0.89 21.24
C GLY A 451 -3.36 1.71 20.16
N VAL A 452 -2.60 2.16 19.17
CA VAL A 452 -3.09 2.97 18.06
C VAL A 452 -2.75 2.37 16.71
N VAL A 453 -3.60 2.66 15.72
CA VAL A 453 -3.41 2.26 14.33
C VAL A 453 -3.53 3.49 13.43
N PRO A 454 -2.41 4.09 13.00
CA PRO A 454 -2.41 5.21 12.05
C PRO A 454 -2.76 4.74 10.63
N TYR A 455 -3.46 5.55 9.84
CA TYR A 455 -3.72 5.32 8.41
C TYR A 455 -3.62 6.62 7.61
N ALA A 456 -3.03 6.55 6.42
CA ALA A 456 -3.35 7.50 5.37
C ALA A 456 -4.80 7.29 4.92
N PHE A 457 -5.59 8.36 4.81
CA PHE A 457 -7.02 8.33 4.49
C PHE A 457 -7.41 9.35 3.39
N TYR A 458 -6.55 9.51 2.37
CA TYR A 458 -6.74 10.42 1.23
C TYR A 458 -7.32 11.81 1.60
N ALA A 459 -8.54 12.13 1.19
CA ALA A 459 -9.19 13.42 1.47
C ALA A 459 -9.36 13.74 2.97
N ALA A 460 -9.29 12.73 3.84
CA ALA A 460 -9.32 12.88 5.30
C ALA A 460 -7.92 12.86 5.95
N GLY A 461 -6.83 12.91 5.17
CA GLY A 461 -5.48 13.08 5.71
C GLY A 461 -4.96 11.88 6.52
N LEU A 462 -4.15 12.14 7.54
CA LEU A 462 -3.73 11.14 8.53
C LEU A 462 -4.84 10.96 9.57
N GLN A 463 -5.28 9.71 9.76
CA GLN A 463 -6.22 9.30 10.80
C GLN A 463 -5.53 8.34 11.76
N ILE A 464 -5.64 8.56 13.06
CA ILE A 464 -5.02 7.72 14.09
C ILE A 464 -6.13 7.13 14.95
N PHE A 465 -6.38 5.84 14.76
CA PHE A 465 -7.39 5.10 15.49
C PHE A 465 -6.84 4.69 16.85
N ASP A 466 -7.56 5.04 17.92
CA ASP A 466 -7.34 4.55 19.28
C ASP A 466 -8.11 3.23 19.44
N VAL A 467 -7.37 2.15 19.60
CA VAL A 467 -7.88 0.77 19.66
C VAL A 467 -7.52 0.08 20.98
N ARG A 468 -7.14 0.86 22.00
CA ARG A 468 -6.87 0.34 23.36
C ARG A 468 -8.08 -0.37 23.97
N ASP A 469 -9.28 0.07 23.60
CA ASP A 469 -10.51 -0.70 23.76
C ASP A 469 -10.91 -1.26 22.39
N PRO A 470 -10.57 -2.53 22.08
CA PRO A 470 -10.88 -3.12 20.77
C PRO A 470 -12.39 -3.30 20.57
N GLU A 471 -13.19 -3.15 21.63
CA GLU A 471 -14.64 -3.21 21.58
C GLU A 471 -15.30 -1.85 21.28
N GLU A 472 -14.55 -0.74 21.33
CA GLU A 472 -15.04 0.60 21.04
C GLU A 472 -13.93 1.45 20.38
N PRO A 473 -13.43 1.06 19.20
CA PRO A 473 -12.38 1.81 18.51
C PRO A 473 -12.90 3.19 18.07
N LYS A 474 -12.03 4.20 18.13
CA LYS A 474 -12.38 5.59 17.80
C LYS A 474 -11.24 6.32 17.09
N VAL A 475 -11.56 7.39 16.37
CA VAL A 475 -10.52 8.33 15.91
C VAL A 475 -10.00 9.10 17.13
N GLY A 476 -8.78 8.78 17.57
CA GLY A 476 -8.15 9.39 18.74
C GLY A 476 -7.37 10.67 18.40
N ALA A 477 -6.82 10.73 17.19
CA ALA A 477 -6.13 11.89 16.65
C ALA A 477 -6.24 11.92 15.12
N TYR A 478 -6.08 13.10 14.52
CA TYR A 478 -5.93 13.23 13.07
C TYR A 478 -5.14 14.49 12.72
N PHE A 479 -4.52 14.48 11.55
CA PHE A 479 -3.95 15.65 10.90
C PHE A 479 -4.34 15.64 9.42
N VAL A 480 -5.09 16.65 9.00
CA VAL A 480 -5.60 16.80 7.64
C VAL A 480 -4.97 18.05 7.02
N PRO A 481 -4.02 17.89 6.07
CA PRO A 481 -3.40 19.03 5.41
C PRO A 481 -4.38 19.75 4.46
N PRO A 482 -4.06 21.00 4.07
CA PRO A 482 -4.84 21.74 3.10
C PRO A 482 -4.74 21.11 1.71
N MET A 483 -5.71 21.39 0.84
CA MET A 483 -5.68 21.02 -0.58
C MET A 483 -5.37 22.24 -1.45
N GLY A 484 -4.64 22.04 -2.55
CA GLY A 484 -4.39 23.07 -3.55
C GLY A 484 -3.33 24.09 -3.14
N LEU A 485 -2.25 23.63 -2.50
CA LEU A 485 -1.06 24.47 -2.28
C LEU A 485 -0.25 24.64 -3.56
N LYS A 486 -0.42 23.75 -4.55
CA LYS A 486 0.15 23.88 -5.89
C LYS A 486 -0.94 23.72 -6.95
N ASP A 487 -0.72 24.32 -8.12
CA ASP A 487 -1.67 24.27 -9.22
C ASP A 487 -1.75 22.85 -9.84
N ASP A 488 -0.63 22.11 -9.82
CA ASP A 488 -0.41 20.78 -10.40
C ASP A 488 -0.54 19.61 -9.41
N ASP A 489 -1.10 19.85 -8.23
CA ASP A 489 -1.40 18.81 -7.23
C ASP A 489 -2.26 17.69 -7.85
N ASP A 490 -1.90 16.40 -7.66
CA ASP A 490 -2.78 15.28 -8.02
C ASP A 490 -4.00 15.29 -7.10
N MET A 491 -5.10 15.81 -7.62
CA MET A 491 -6.35 15.98 -6.89
C MET A 491 -7.01 14.65 -6.51
N ALA A 492 -6.63 13.54 -7.15
CA ALA A 492 -7.10 12.22 -6.75
C ALA A 492 -6.48 11.74 -5.42
N ALA A 493 -5.28 12.20 -5.07
CA ALA A 493 -4.54 11.75 -3.88
C ALA A 493 -4.02 12.89 -2.99
N PRO A 494 -4.89 13.55 -2.22
CA PRO A 494 -4.45 14.61 -1.31
C PRO A 494 -3.38 14.15 -0.31
N VAL A 495 -3.62 13.02 0.36
CA VAL A 495 -2.63 12.32 1.22
C VAL A 495 -2.55 10.86 0.79
N HIS A 496 -1.37 10.42 0.38
CA HIS A 496 -1.20 9.13 -0.29
C HIS A 496 -0.25 8.17 0.43
N GLY A 497 0.23 8.51 1.61
CA GLY A 497 1.09 7.62 2.37
C GLY A 497 1.40 8.20 3.73
N ILE A 498 1.74 7.30 4.65
CA ILE A 498 2.33 7.64 5.93
C ILE A 498 3.48 6.67 6.24
N PHE A 499 4.40 7.09 7.10
CA PHE A 499 5.44 6.23 7.67
C PHE A 499 5.55 6.55 9.15
N VAL A 500 5.49 5.52 10.01
CA VAL A 500 5.51 5.71 11.47
C VAL A 500 6.90 5.38 11.99
N GLU A 501 7.46 6.29 12.77
CA GLU A 501 8.67 6.07 13.55
C GLU A 501 8.27 5.89 15.02
N TRP A 502 7.99 4.65 15.40
CA TRP A 502 7.60 4.29 16.76
C TRP A 502 8.70 4.59 17.78
N ASP A 503 9.96 4.50 17.36
CA ASP A 503 11.13 4.85 18.16
C ASP A 503 11.31 6.37 18.38
N ARG A 504 10.65 7.20 17.56
CA ARG A 504 10.68 8.67 17.69
C ARG A 504 9.32 9.30 18.00
N ASN A 505 8.26 8.50 18.12
CA ASN A 505 6.88 8.98 18.31
C ASN A 505 6.47 10.01 17.24
N LEU A 506 6.88 9.77 16.00
CA LEU A 506 6.65 10.66 14.86
C LEU A 506 5.99 9.91 13.70
N ILE A 507 5.17 10.62 12.94
CA ILE A 507 4.52 10.12 11.74
C ILE A 507 4.85 11.05 10.59
N TRP A 508 5.48 10.53 9.55
CA TRP A 508 5.63 11.23 8.28
C TRP A 508 4.35 11.10 7.48
N VAL A 509 3.84 12.21 6.96
CA VAL A 509 2.64 12.27 6.11
C VAL A 509 3.04 12.77 4.74
N PHE A 510 2.75 11.97 3.71
CA PHE A 510 3.07 12.26 2.32
C PHE A 510 1.82 12.74 1.59
N ALA A 511 1.80 14.04 1.30
CA ALA A 511 0.74 14.71 0.58
C ALA A 511 1.18 15.04 -0.86
N ASN A 512 0.22 15.24 -1.76
CA ASN A 512 0.51 15.61 -3.15
C ASN A 512 1.32 16.90 -3.31
N HIS A 513 1.34 17.77 -2.29
CA HIS A 513 2.05 19.05 -2.30
C HIS A 513 3.33 19.06 -1.45
N GLY A 514 3.55 18.06 -0.59
CA GLY A 514 4.71 18.05 0.30
C GLY A 514 4.68 16.97 1.39
N ILE A 515 5.65 17.06 2.30
CA ILE A 515 5.88 16.11 3.39
C ILE A 515 5.67 16.84 4.72
N TYR A 516 4.94 16.23 5.65
CA TYR A 516 4.79 16.71 7.01
C TYR A 516 5.42 15.74 8.00
N ALA A 517 6.09 16.26 9.03
CA ALA A 517 6.39 15.52 10.24
C ALA A 517 5.29 15.82 11.26
N VAL A 518 4.58 14.80 11.74
CA VAL A 518 3.44 14.96 12.65
C VAL A 518 3.70 14.20 13.94
N SER A 519 3.43 14.85 15.07
CA SER A 519 3.46 14.23 16.40
C SER A 519 2.05 14.13 16.99
N THR A 520 1.85 13.22 17.93
CA THR A 520 0.61 13.08 18.69
C THR A 520 0.90 12.61 20.12
N PRO A 521 0.20 13.14 21.14
CA PRO A 521 0.34 12.64 22.51
C PRO A 521 -0.06 11.17 22.67
N LEU A 522 -0.76 10.56 21.69
CA LEU A 522 -1.08 9.13 21.71
C LEU A 522 0.16 8.24 21.54
N LEU A 523 1.20 8.73 20.87
CA LEU A 523 2.51 8.08 20.78
C LEU A 523 3.47 8.58 21.87
N GLY A 524 3.14 9.67 22.55
CA GLY A 524 4.03 10.33 23.51
C GLY A 524 4.81 11.48 22.89
N GLU A 525 5.79 12.00 23.63
CA GLU A 525 6.58 13.15 23.18
C GLU A 525 7.46 12.78 21.97
N PRO A 526 7.52 13.61 20.93
CA PRO A 526 8.35 13.36 19.77
C PRO A 526 9.84 13.46 20.14
N VAL A 527 10.64 12.52 19.63
CA VAL A 527 12.09 12.52 19.81
C VAL A 527 12.75 13.28 18.66
N VAL A 528 13.53 14.30 19.02
CA VAL A 528 14.36 15.06 18.08
C VAL A 528 15.76 14.46 18.08
N GLY A 529 16.30 14.13 16.90
CA GLY A 529 17.56 13.42 16.77
C GLY A 529 17.39 11.93 16.51
N LEU A 530 18.49 11.18 16.64
CA LEU A 530 18.44 9.73 16.69
C LEU A 530 17.76 9.26 17.99
N PRO A 531 16.94 8.21 17.94
CA PRO A 531 16.45 7.58 19.15
C PRO A 531 17.63 7.08 19.99
N SER A 532 17.45 7.03 21.31
CA SER A 532 18.39 6.30 22.17
C SER A 532 18.54 4.90 21.59
N ALA A 533 19.77 4.38 21.45
CA ALA A 533 19.99 3.04 20.91
C ALA A 533 19.05 2.06 21.62
N VAL A 534 18.01 1.60 20.91
CA VAL A 534 17.22 0.48 21.36
C VAL A 534 18.21 -0.67 21.28
N PRO A 535 18.53 -1.37 22.39
CA PRO A 535 19.32 -2.58 22.28
C PRO A 535 18.63 -3.44 21.22
N PRO A 536 19.36 -4.04 20.25
CA PRO A 536 18.73 -5.01 19.36
C PRO A 536 17.93 -5.95 20.25
N ALA A 537 16.66 -6.18 19.88
CA ALA A 537 15.77 -7.04 20.65
C ALA A 537 16.58 -8.29 20.99
N ALA A 538 16.93 -8.44 22.27
CA ALA A 538 17.75 -9.54 22.70
C ALA A 538 16.98 -10.78 22.26
N ALA A 539 17.55 -11.54 21.33
CA ALA A 539 17.11 -12.90 21.08
C ALA A 539 17.00 -13.53 22.46
N SER A 540 15.78 -13.77 22.93
CA SER A 540 15.58 -14.49 24.18
C SER A 540 16.02 -15.91 23.88
N VAL A 541 17.30 -16.18 24.08
CA VAL A 541 17.83 -17.53 24.16
C VAL A 541 17.16 -18.13 25.40
N ALA A 542 16.09 -18.87 25.16
CA ALA A 542 15.57 -19.79 26.16
C ALA A 542 16.49 -21.02 26.14
N ASP A 543 17.19 -21.23 27.26
CA ASP A 543 17.86 -22.48 27.63
C ASP A 543 16.87 -23.66 27.67
#